data_AF-A0A9X9MF77-F1
#
_entry.id   AF-A0A9X9MF77-F1
#
_cell.length_a   1.000
_cell.length_b   1.000
_cell.length_c   1.000
_cell.angle_alpha   90.00
_cell.angle_beta   90.00
_cell.angle_gamma   90.00
#
_symmetry.space_group_name_H-M   'P 1'
#
loop_
_entity.id
_entity.type
_entity.pdbx_description
1 polymer ?
#
loop_
_entity_poly.entity_id
_entity_poly.type
_entity_poly.pdbx_seq_one_letter_code
_entity_poly.pdbx_strand_id
1 'polypeptide(L)'
;MASDANAVSYALNKLPTLSTREDIQSVSQVAIDAESDEDTHRNILATAASCNGRESNEKLLTYGPTVLRELKAMNSAGTPEAVKQSIPVIQNVRNPNVLPSITQLSNAALENSGLRPIQKDFPPTGVAA
;
A
#
# COMPACT_ATOMS: atom_id res chain seq x y z
N MET A 1 -5.50 -1.76 8.21
CA MET A 1 -5.20 -2.12 6.81
C MET A 1 -5.95 -1.26 5.79
N ALA A 2 -7.29 -1.23 5.82
CA ALA A 2 -8.05 -0.46 4.83
C ALA A 2 -7.86 1.07 4.89
N SER A 3 -7.54 1.62 6.07
CA SER A 3 -7.13 3.01 6.29
C SER A 3 -5.76 3.29 5.68
N ASP A 4 -4.83 2.37 5.90
CA ASP A 4 -3.41 2.52 5.57
C ASP A 4 -3.25 2.45 4.05
N ALA A 5 -3.94 1.50 3.42
CA ALA A 5 -4.04 1.40 1.98
C ALA A 5 -4.58 2.69 1.32
N ASN A 6 -5.54 3.36 1.96
CA ASN A 6 -6.08 4.64 1.49
C ASN A 6 -5.06 5.78 1.67
N ALA A 7 -4.34 5.80 2.79
CA ALA A 7 -3.29 6.81 3.06
C ALA A 7 -2.13 6.69 2.06
N VAL A 8 -1.66 5.47 1.80
CA VAL A 8 -0.65 5.20 0.76
C VAL A 8 -1.20 5.61 -0.62
N SER A 9 -2.42 5.23 -0.98
CA SER A 9 -3.03 5.63 -2.26
C SER A 9 -3.15 7.15 -2.41
N TYR A 10 -3.58 7.86 -1.36
CA TYR A 10 -3.66 9.31 -1.36
C TYR A 10 -2.30 9.96 -1.57
N ALA A 11 -1.28 9.51 -0.83
CA ALA A 11 0.07 10.01 -0.97
C ALA A 11 0.63 9.78 -2.38
N LEU A 12 0.48 8.58 -2.95
CA LEU A 12 0.93 8.25 -4.29
C LEU A 12 0.26 9.09 -5.39
N ASN A 13 -0.99 9.49 -5.19
CA ASN A 13 -1.69 10.38 -6.12
C ASN A 13 -1.30 11.86 -5.92
N LYS A 14 -0.84 12.25 -4.73
CA LYS A 14 -0.45 13.62 -4.40
C LYS A 14 1.01 13.92 -4.72
N LEU A 15 1.93 12.99 -4.49
CA LEU A 15 3.37 13.18 -4.68
C LEU A 15 3.75 13.75 -6.06
N PRO A 16 3.15 13.33 -7.19
CA PRO A 16 3.47 13.89 -8.51
C PRO A 16 3.18 15.39 -8.66
N THR A 17 2.36 15.98 -7.80
CA THR A 17 2.00 17.40 -7.85
C THR A 17 2.89 18.28 -6.99
N LEU A 18 3.83 17.69 -6.24
CA LEU A 18 4.68 18.41 -5.29
C LEU A 18 6.03 18.74 -5.93
N SER A 19 6.56 19.92 -5.58
CA SER A 19 7.82 20.42 -6.13
C SER A 19 8.85 20.77 -5.06
N THR A 20 8.43 20.95 -3.80
CA THR A 20 9.34 21.29 -2.70
C THR A 20 9.85 20.04 -2.00
N ARG A 21 11.08 20.11 -1.50
CA ARG A 21 11.69 19.03 -0.73
C ARG A 21 10.84 18.67 0.48
N GLU A 22 10.46 19.67 1.26
CA GLU A 22 9.74 19.51 2.51
C GLU A 22 8.38 18.83 2.30
N ASP A 23 7.62 19.23 1.27
CA ASP A 23 6.33 18.60 0.97
C ASP A 23 6.49 17.15 0.51
N ILE A 24 7.47 16.87 -0.36
CA ILE A 24 7.75 15.51 -0.84
C ILE A 24 8.14 14.61 0.33
N GLN A 25 9.02 15.08 1.21
CA GLN A 25 9.44 14.33 2.39
C GLN A 25 8.29 14.07 3.34
N SER A 26 7.49 15.10 3.64
CA SER A 26 6.33 15.00 4.52
C SER A 26 5.29 13.99 4.00
N VAL A 27 4.88 14.11 2.74
CA VAL A 27 3.89 13.19 2.14
C VAL A 27 4.47 11.79 1.97
N SER A 28 5.75 11.65 1.63
CA SER A 28 6.40 10.34 1.57
C SER A 28 6.49 9.68 2.95
N GLN A 29 6.74 10.45 4.02
CA GLN A 29 6.78 9.93 5.38
C GLN A 29 5.41 9.39 5.81
N VAL A 30 4.32 10.11 5.54
CA VAL A 30 2.97 9.62 5.79
C VAL A 30 2.71 8.29 5.08
N ALA A 31 3.16 8.14 3.84
CA ALA A 31 3.04 6.88 3.12
C ALA A 31 3.91 5.76 3.71
N ILE A 32 5.12 6.07 4.17
CA ILE A 32 6.04 5.11 4.81
C ILE A 32 5.43 4.57 6.11
N ASP A 33 4.88 5.45 6.93
CA ASP A 33 4.25 5.08 8.19
C ASP A 33 3.03 4.20 7.91
N ALA A 34 2.18 4.61 6.96
CA ALA A 34 1.02 3.82 6.55
C ALA A 34 1.40 2.45 5.97
N GLU A 35 2.43 2.35 5.12
CA GLU A 35 2.89 1.07 4.57
C GLU A 35 3.46 0.15 5.67
N SER A 36 4.11 0.72 6.69
CA SER A 36 4.62 -0.03 7.84
C SER A 36 3.48 -0.53 8.75
N ASP A 37 2.45 0.28 8.94
CA ASP A 37 1.23 -0.11 9.64
C ASP A 37 0.43 -1.15 8.85
N GLU A 38 0.41 -1.05 7.51
CA GLU A 38 -0.19 -2.05 6.63
C GLU A 38 0.45 -3.41 6.86
N ASP A 39 1.80 -3.48 6.97
CA ASP A 39 2.52 -4.72 7.27
C ASP A 39 2.15 -5.33 8.64
N THR A 40 2.01 -4.46 9.65
CA THR A 40 1.59 -4.85 11.00
C THR A 40 0.17 -5.42 11.00
N HIS A 41 -0.78 -4.71 10.38
CA HIS A 41 -2.16 -5.18 10.25
C HIS A 41 -2.26 -6.45 9.41
N ARG A 42 -1.44 -6.57 8.38
CA ARG A 42 -1.34 -7.75 7.53
C ARG A 42 -0.97 -8.99 8.33
N ASN A 43 -0.05 -8.89 9.29
CA ASN A 43 0.27 -10.02 10.18
C ASN A 43 -0.94 -10.47 11.03
N ILE A 44 -1.70 -9.52 11.59
CA ILE A 44 -2.92 -9.80 12.36
C ILE A 44 -3.97 -10.48 11.48
N LEU A 45 -4.22 -9.95 10.28
CA LEU A 45 -5.21 -10.50 9.37
C LEU A 45 -4.77 -11.85 8.78
N ALA A 46 -3.49 -12.07 8.51
CA ALA A 46 -2.98 -13.37 8.08
C ALA A 46 -3.19 -14.43 9.16
N THR A 47 -2.99 -14.08 10.43
CA THR A 47 -3.30 -14.97 11.55
C THR A 47 -4.80 -15.29 11.60
N ALA A 48 -5.65 -14.27 11.47
CA ALA A 48 -7.10 -14.43 11.51
C ALA A 48 -7.66 -15.19 10.30
N ALA A 49 -7.08 -15.02 9.12
CA ALA A 49 -7.48 -15.67 7.87
C ALA A 49 -7.05 -17.13 7.78
N SER A 50 -6.06 -17.56 8.58
CA SER A 50 -5.51 -18.92 8.55
C SER A 50 -5.11 -19.33 7.12
N CYS A 51 -5.33 -20.58 6.72
CA CYS A 51 -5.00 -21.09 5.39
C CYS A 51 -5.71 -20.35 4.24
N ASN A 52 -6.88 -19.76 4.49
CA ASN A 52 -7.67 -19.06 3.46
C ASN A 52 -7.01 -17.76 2.99
N GLY A 53 -6.16 -17.15 3.82
CA GLY A 53 -5.42 -15.92 3.50
C GLY A 53 -4.01 -16.13 2.95
N ARG A 54 -3.59 -17.37 2.68
CA ARG A 54 -2.18 -17.67 2.39
C ARG A 54 -1.66 -16.97 1.14
N GLU A 55 -2.36 -17.09 0.01
CA GLU A 55 -1.90 -16.52 -1.26
C GLU A 55 -1.82 -14.99 -1.21
N SER A 56 -2.84 -14.34 -0.64
CA SER A 56 -2.87 -12.88 -0.51
C SER A 56 -1.79 -12.39 0.46
N ASN A 57 -1.55 -13.08 1.58
CA ASN A 57 -0.45 -12.78 2.48
C ASN A 57 0.94 -12.94 1.80
N GLU A 58 1.13 -13.99 1.00
CA GLU A 58 2.38 -14.20 0.25
C GLU A 58 2.65 -13.06 -0.75
N LYS A 59 1.61 -12.57 -1.44
CA LYS A 59 1.74 -11.40 -2.33
C LYS A 59 2.12 -10.12 -1.56
N LEU A 60 1.49 -9.87 -0.41
CA LEU A 60 1.82 -8.70 0.42
C LEU A 60 3.28 -8.75 0.91
N LEU A 61 3.74 -9.92 1.37
CA LEU A 61 5.16 -10.15 1.72
C LEU A 61 6.12 -9.92 0.56
N THR A 62 5.71 -10.30 -0.65
CA THR A 62 6.55 -10.21 -1.85
C THR A 62 6.68 -8.78 -2.35
N TYR A 63 5.57 -8.02 -2.38
CA TYR A 63 5.51 -6.73 -3.06
C TYR A 63 5.55 -5.51 -2.13
N GLY A 64 5.09 -5.63 -0.87
CA GLY A 64 5.16 -4.56 0.13
C GLY A 64 6.58 -4.00 0.34
N PRO A 65 7.64 -4.83 0.41
CA PRO A 65 9.02 -4.32 0.54
C PRO A 65 9.45 -3.42 -0.62
N THR A 66 8.95 -3.67 -1.84
CA THR A 66 9.24 -2.80 -2.98
C THR A 66 8.53 -1.46 -2.83
N VAL A 67 7.26 -1.44 -2.42
CA VAL A 67 6.52 -0.20 -2.15
C VAL A 67 7.26 0.64 -1.09
N LEU A 68 7.60 0.03 0.04
CA LEU A 68 8.30 0.71 1.14
C LEU A 68 9.68 1.23 0.72
N ARG A 69 10.43 0.48 -0.08
CA ARG A 69 11.75 0.89 -0.59
C ARG A 69 11.65 2.16 -1.44
N GLU A 70 10.74 2.18 -2.40
CA GLU A 70 10.58 3.32 -3.31
C GLU A 70 10.02 4.56 -2.57
N LEU A 71 9.11 4.38 -1.60
CA LEU A 71 8.67 5.47 -0.73
C LEU A 71 9.83 6.07 0.08
N LYS A 72 10.71 5.23 0.63
CA LYS A 72 11.93 5.67 1.35
C LYS A 72 12.91 6.37 0.41
N ALA A 73 13.04 5.93 -0.83
CA ALA A 73 13.87 6.60 -1.83
C ALA A 73 13.37 8.02 -2.13
N MET A 74 12.06 8.18 -2.34
CA MET A 74 11.44 9.51 -2.51
C MET A 74 11.63 10.41 -1.29
N ASN A 75 11.44 9.88 -0.08
CA ASN A 75 11.64 10.65 1.16
C ASN A 75 13.11 11.07 1.34
N SER A 76 14.06 10.15 1.15
CA SER A 76 15.49 10.47 1.30
C SER A 76 15.94 11.51 0.28
N ALA A 77 15.54 11.34 -0.99
CA ALA A 77 15.89 12.27 -2.05
C ALA A 77 15.17 13.62 -1.92
N GLY A 78 13.86 13.62 -1.67
CA GLY A 78 13.04 14.83 -1.54
C GLY A 78 13.02 15.68 -2.81
N THR A 79 13.00 15.05 -4.00
CA THR A 79 13.05 15.73 -5.30
C THR A 79 11.97 15.22 -6.25
N PRO A 80 11.42 16.07 -7.14
CA PRO A 80 10.47 15.66 -8.17
C PRO A 80 10.98 14.52 -9.08
N GLU A 81 12.28 14.50 -9.38
CA GLU A 81 12.90 13.47 -10.22
C GLU A 81 12.79 12.08 -9.57
N ALA A 82 13.09 11.99 -8.27
CA ALA A 82 12.95 10.75 -7.50
C ALA A 82 11.48 10.30 -7.46
N VAL A 83 10.53 11.24 -7.33
CA VAL A 83 9.09 10.92 -7.41
C VAL A 83 8.73 10.34 -8.76
N LYS A 84 9.16 10.98 -9.86
CA LYS A 84 8.89 10.52 -11.23
C LYS A 84 9.47 9.13 -11.52
N GLN A 85 10.61 8.79 -10.92
CA GLN A 85 11.23 7.47 -11.07
C GLN A 85 10.53 6.39 -10.23
N SER A 86 10.15 6.72 -8.99
CA SER A 86 9.65 5.76 -8.00
C SER A 86 8.19 5.41 -8.21
N ILE A 87 7.35 6.39 -8.57
CA ILE A 87 5.89 6.21 -8.67
C ILE A 87 5.49 5.09 -9.65
N PRO A 88 6.03 5.00 -10.89
CA PRO A 88 5.70 3.90 -11.80
C PRO A 88 6.09 2.52 -11.26
N VAL A 89 7.23 2.43 -10.54
CA VAL A 89 7.69 1.17 -9.92
C VAL A 89 6.69 0.72 -8.86
N ILE A 90 6.26 1.64 -7.99
CA ILE A 90 5.25 1.37 -6.97
C ILE A 90 3.93 0.93 -7.62
N GLN A 91 3.44 1.67 -8.61
CA GLN A 91 2.15 1.38 -9.26
C GLN A 91 2.15 0.00 -9.92
N ASN A 92 3.24 -0.38 -10.59
CA ASN A 92 3.37 -1.66 -11.29
C ASN A 92 3.30 -2.87 -10.35
N VAL A 93 3.77 -2.72 -9.10
CA VAL A 93 3.66 -3.82 -8.12
C VAL A 93 2.40 -3.70 -7.27
N ARG A 94 2.03 -2.49 -6.86
CA ARG A 94 0.97 -2.25 -5.88
C ARG A 94 -0.42 -2.46 -6.46
N ASN A 95 -0.68 -1.90 -7.65
CA ASN A 95 -2.02 -1.93 -8.24
C ASN A 95 -2.48 -3.37 -8.56
N PRO A 96 -1.68 -4.23 -9.23
CA PRO A 96 -2.13 -5.58 -9.57
C PRO A 96 -1.93 -6.61 -8.44
N ASN A 97 -1.04 -6.36 -7.46
CA ASN A 97 -0.73 -7.36 -6.44
C ASN A 97 -1.15 -6.94 -5.03
N VAL A 98 -0.72 -5.77 -4.55
CA VAL A 98 -0.93 -5.36 -3.15
C VAL A 98 -2.40 -5.05 -2.90
N LEU A 99 -2.98 -4.09 -3.65
CA LEU A 99 -4.37 -3.65 -3.46
C LEU A 99 -5.40 -4.80 -3.42
N PRO A 100 -5.46 -5.71 -4.41
CA PRO A 100 -6.40 -6.83 -4.35
C PRO A 100 -6.09 -7.80 -3.20
N SER A 101 -4.81 -7.98 -2.85
CA SER A 101 -4.42 -8.87 -1.75
C SER A 101 -4.85 -8.32 -0.39
N ILE A 102 -4.86 -6.99 -0.19
CA ILE A 102 -5.41 -6.37 1.01
C ILE A 102 -6.88 -6.76 1.20
N THR A 103 -7.67 -6.61 0.15
CA THR A 103 -9.10 -6.95 0.15
C THR A 103 -9.32 -8.44 0.39
N GLN A 104 -8.58 -9.30 -0.34
CA GLN A 104 -8.68 -10.75 -0.20
C GLN A 104 -8.30 -11.23 1.21
N LEU A 105 -7.21 -10.71 1.77
CA LEU A 105 -6.77 -11.09 3.12
C LEU A 105 -7.77 -10.63 4.19
N SER A 106 -8.29 -9.40 4.06
CA SER A 106 -9.30 -8.86 4.98
C SER A 106 -10.58 -9.69 4.93
N ASN A 107 -11.03 -10.07 3.74
CA ASN A 107 -12.22 -10.90 3.57
C ASN A 107 -12.00 -12.32 4.12
N ALA A 108 -10.86 -12.94 3.84
CA ALA A 108 -10.55 -14.27 4.37
C ALA A 108 -10.53 -14.30 5.90
N ALA A 109 -10.03 -13.24 6.55
CA ALA A 109 -10.08 -13.08 8.00
C ALA A 109 -11.51 -12.96 8.55
N LEU A 110 -12.38 -12.22 7.86
CA LEU A 110 -13.79 -12.07 8.24
C LEU A 110 -14.54 -13.39 8.08
N GLU A 111 -14.39 -14.06 6.94
CA GLU A 111 -15.03 -15.35 6.65
C GLU A 111 -14.62 -16.42 7.65
N ASN A 112 -13.32 -16.51 7.97
CA ASN A 112 -12.82 -17.45 8.96
C ASN A 112 -13.35 -17.14 10.38
N SER A 113 -13.76 -15.90 10.63
CA SER A 113 -14.40 -15.48 11.87
C SER A 113 -15.93 -15.62 11.85
N GLY A 114 -16.51 -16.20 10.80
CA GLY A 114 -17.97 -16.33 10.63
C GLY A 114 -18.68 -15.01 10.30
N LEU A 115 -17.93 -13.97 9.95
CA LEU A 115 -18.44 -12.67 9.57
C LEU A 115 -18.60 -12.58 8.05
N ARG A 116 -19.51 -11.71 7.61
CA ARG A 116 -19.68 -11.45 6.18
C ARG A 116 -18.48 -10.65 5.64
N PRO A 117 -17.95 -11.00 4.46
CA PRO A 117 -16.97 -10.17 3.77
C PRO A 117 -17.49 -8.74 3.59
N ILE A 118 -16.62 -7.76 3.84
CA ILE A 118 -16.84 -6.38 3.43
C ILE A 118 -15.88 -6.09 2.29
N GLN A 119 -16.34 -6.38 1.07
CA GLN A 119 -15.54 -6.15 -0.12
C GLN A 119 -15.26 -4.65 -0.26
N LYS A 120 -14.02 -4.26 0.03
CA LYS A 120 -13.51 -2.91 -0.24
C LYS A 120 -12.66 -2.99 -1.49
N ASP A 121 -13.10 -2.33 -2.56
CA ASP A 121 -12.28 -2.18 -3.75
C ASP A 121 -11.43 -0.92 -3.63
N PHE A 122 -10.14 -1.05 -3.93
CA PHE A 122 -9.21 0.08 -3.90
C PHE A 122 -8.93 0.49 -5.34
N PRO A 123 -9.23 1.74 -5.73
CA PRO A 123 -8.91 2.18 -7.08
C PRO A 123 -7.39 2.14 -7.28
N PRO A 124 -6.91 1.80 -8.49
CA PRO A 124 -5.51 1.91 -8.82
C PRO A 124 -4.99 3.33 -8.55
N THR A 125 -3.73 3.43 -8.16
CA THR A 125 -3.04 4.72 -8.02
C THR A 125 -2.47 5.15 -9.36
N GLY A 126 -2.41 6.46 -9.62
CA GLY A 126 -1.87 7.00 -10.89
C GLY A 126 -2.81 7.04 -12.08
N VAL A 127 -4.07 6.65 -11.92
CA VAL A 127 -5.11 6.97 -12.90
C VAL A 127 -5.43 8.45 -12.74
N ALA A 128 -5.22 9.22 -13.81
CA ALA A 128 -5.70 10.61 -13.86
C ALA A 128 -7.20 10.62 -13.53
N ALA A 129 -7.59 11.48 -12.58
CA ALA A 129 -8.99 11.79 -12.33
C ALA A 129 -9.61 12.50 -13.54
#